data_AF-A0A4Q2ZKK3-F1
#
_entry.id   AF-A0A4Q2ZKK3-F1
#
_cell.length_a   1.000
_cell.length_b   1.000
_cell.length_c   1.000
_cell.angle_alpha   90.00
_cell.angle_beta   90.00
_cell.angle_gamma   90.00
#
_symmetry.space_group_name_H-M   'P 1'
#
loop_
_entity.id
_entity.type
_entity.pdbx_description
1 polymer ?
#
loop_
_entity_poly.entity_id
_entity_poly.type
_entity_poly.pdbx_seq_one_letter_code
_entity_poly.pdbx_strand_id
1 'polypeptide(L)' 'MLIVLLHLQVDDAQAWWDRAVAAGCSIVSPLKTEFWGDIYGQLRDPFGVTWAIGQSKSH' A
#
# COMPACT_ATOMS: atom_id res chain seq x y z
N MET A 1 -7.96 -3.22 21.18
CA MET A 1 -7.58 -2.27 20.10
C MET A 1 -7.83 -2.97 18.77
N LEU A 2 -8.85 -2.56 18.02
CA LEU A 2 -9.07 -3.12 16.68
C LEU A 2 -8.11 -2.42 15.72
N ILE A 3 -7.31 -3.19 14.99
CA ILE A 3 -6.43 -2.66 13.95
C ILE A 3 -7.31 -2.46 12.72
N VAL A 4 -7.40 -1.23 12.21
CA VAL A 4 -8.12 -0.94 10.96
C VAL A 4 -7.10 -0.95 9.82
N LEU A 5 -7.36 -1.82 8.84
CA LEU A 5 -6.63 -1.89 7.58
C LEU A 5 -7.58 -1.52 6.43
N LEU A 6 -7.16 -0.57 5.61
CA LEU A 6 -7.88 -0.15 4.40
C LEU A 6 -7.11 -0.61 3.17
N HIS A 7 -7.80 -1.20 2.20
CA HIS A 7 -7.20 -1.62 0.93
C HIS A 7 -7.56 -0.63 -0.18
N LEU A 8 -6.53 -0.12 -0.86
CA LEU A 8 -6.63 0.78 -1.99
C LEU A 8 -6.13 0.05 -3.25
N GLN A 9 -7.05 -0.30 -4.13
CA GLN A 9 -6.75 -0.88 -5.43
C GLN A 9 -6.66 0.23 -6.48
N VAL A 10 -5.53 0.30 -7.19
CA VAL A 10 -5.22 1.39 -8.12
C VAL A 10 -4.53 0.87 -9.37
N ASP A 11 -4.59 1.66 -10.44
CA ASP A 11 -3.92 1.34 -11.71
C ASP A 11 -2.41 1.57 -11.66
N ASP A 12 -1.94 2.47 -10.78
CA ASP A 12 -0.52 2.79 -10.57
C ASP A 12 -0.20 2.79 -9.06
N ALA A 13 0.22 1.64 -8.55
CA ALA A 13 0.56 1.48 -7.14
C ALA A 13 1.80 2.28 -6.75
N GLN A 14 2.77 2.47 -7.67
CA GLN A 14 4.01 3.18 -7.37
C GLN A 14 3.74 4.66 -7.10
N ALA A 15 2.91 5.31 -7.92
CA ALA A 15 2.57 6.72 -7.73
C ALA A 15 1.88 6.97 -6.38
N TRP A 16 0.94 6.09 -5.98
CA TRP A 16 0.27 6.20 -4.68
C TRP A 16 1.20 5.89 -3.50
N TRP A 17 2.11 4.94 -3.68
CA TRP A 17 3.12 4.61 -2.70
C TRP A 17 4.07 5.78 -2.42
N ASP A 18 4.61 6.39 -3.47
CA ASP A 18 5.54 7.52 -3.35
C ASP A 18 4.86 8.71 -2.66
N ARG A 19 3.60 8.97 -3.00
CA ARG A 19 2.77 9.99 -2.32
C ARG A 19 2.62 9.69 -0.82
N ALA A 20 2.34 8.45 -0.47
CA ALA A 20 2.12 8.06 0.92
C ALA A 20 3.42 8.14 1.75
N VAL A 21 4.55 7.71 1.18
CA VAL A 21 5.88 7.86 1.80
C VAL A 21 6.22 9.34 1.99
N ALA A 22 6.01 10.18 0.97
CA ALA A 22 6.23 11.63 1.05
C ALA A 22 5.33 12.30 2.10
N ALA A 23 4.14 11.76 2.35
CA ALA A 23 3.24 12.22 3.41
C ALA A 23 3.64 11.76 4.83
N GLY A 24 4.76 11.05 4.98
CA GLY A 24 5.29 10.59 6.27
C GLY A 24 4.74 9.26 6.73
N CYS A 25 4.15 8.45 5.84
CA CYS A 25 3.76 7.09 6.20
C CYS A 25 4.98 6.20 6.39
N SER A 26 4.96 5.35 7.42
CA SER A 26 5.99 4.35 7.68
C SER A 26 5.69 3.05 6.94
N ILE A 27 6.70 2.46 6.31
CA ILE A 27 6.57 1.18 5.60
C ILE A 27 6.33 0.05 6.61
N VAL A 28 5.25 -0.72 6.42
CA VAL A 28 4.92 -1.92 7.20
C VAL A 28 5.34 -3.17 6.43
N SER A 29 4.99 -3.22 5.13
CA SER A 29 5.44 -4.23 4.18
C SER A 29 5.84 -3.52 2.88
N PRO A 30 7.07 -3.65 2.40
CA PRO A 30 7.52 -2.95 1.19
C PRO A 30 6.64 -3.26 -0.03
N LEU A 31 6.41 -2.25 -0.86
CA LEU A 31 5.78 -2.44 -2.16
C LEU A 31 6.66 -3.32 -3.04
N LYS A 32 6.11 -4.42 -3.54
CA LYS A 32 6.81 -5.32 -4.46
C LYS A 32 5.81 -6.09 -5.32
N THR A 33 6.33 -6.70 -6.39
CA THR A 33 5.58 -7.74 -7.09
C THR A 33 5.56 -9.00 -6.22
N GLU A 34 4.36 -9.47 -5.93
CA GLU A 34 4.15 -10.69 -5.15
C GLU A 34 4.17 -11.94 -6.03
N PHE A 35 4.19 -13.12 -5.39
CA PHE A 35 4.33 -14.39 -6.12
C PHE A 35 3.16 -14.71 -7.06
N TRP A 36 2.01 -14.05 -6.87
CA TRP A 36 0.84 -14.15 -7.75
C TRP A 36 0.82 -13.09 -8.87
N GLY A 37 1.87 -12.26 -9.00
CA GLY A 37 2.09 -11.36 -10.13
C GLY A 37 1.61 -9.92 -9.93
N ASP A 38 0.74 -9.66 -8.95
CA ASP A 38 0.27 -8.31 -8.63
C ASP A 38 1.32 -7.52 -7.83
N ILE A 39 1.20 -6.19 -7.86
CA ILE A 39 1.97 -5.31 -7.00
C ILE A 39 1.18 -5.09 -5.71
N TYR A 40 1.84 -5.29 -4.56
CA TYR A 40 1.22 -5.12 -3.26
C TYR A 40 2.22 -4.58 -2.23
N GLY A 41 1.72 -3.78 -1.29
CA GLY A 41 2.50 -3.24 -0.18
C GLY A 41 1.61 -2.69 0.93
N GLN A 42 2.18 -2.48 2.11
CA GLN A 42 1.48 -1.88 3.25
C GLN A 42 2.31 -0.77 3.91
N LEU A 43 1.63 0.30 4.30
CA LEU A 43 2.20 1.42 5.04
C LEU A 43 1.23 1.88 6.13
N ARG A 44 1.76 2.50 7.17
CA ARG A 44 0.99 3.06 8.28
C ARG A 44 1.13 4.58 8.26
N ASP A 45 0.01 5.26 8.28
CA ASP A 45 0.00 6.72 8.33
C ASP A 45 0.30 7.25 9.74
N PRO A 46 0.59 8.56 9.89
CA PRO A 46 0.87 9.16 11.20
C PRO A 46 -0.28 9.08 12.22
N PHE A 47 -1.51 8.79 11.77
CA PHE A 47 -2.69 8.62 12.63
C PHE A 47 -2.87 7.17 13.10
N GLY A 48 -2.05 6.25 12.61
CA GLY A 48 -2.05 4.84 12.99
C GLY A 48 -2.90 3.93 12.11
N VAL A 49 -3.49 4.44 11.02
CA VAL A 49 -4.25 3.61 10.06
C VAL A 49 -3.28 2.87 9.16
N THR A 50 -3.52 1.58 8.96
CA THR A 50 -2.73 0.77 8.03
C THR A 50 -3.40 0.76 6.66
N TRP A 51 -2.66 1.13 5.63
CA TRP A 51 -3.09 1.15 4.25
C TRP A 51 -2.37 0.05 3.48
N ALA A 52 -3.13 -0.78 2.79
CA ALA A 52 -2.63 -1.72 1.80
C ALA A 52 -2.88 -1.14 0.41
N ILE A 53 -1.83 -1.04 -0.41
CA ILE A 53 -1.90 -0.56 -1.79
C ILE A 53 -1.69 -1.75 -2.72
N GLY A 54 -2.65 -1.97 -3.62
CA GLY A 54 -2.64 -3.05 -4.60
C GLY A 54 -2.77 -2.52 -6.02
N GLN A 55 -2.14 -3.20 -6.96
CA GLN A 55 -2.35 -3.03 -8.39
C GLN A 55 -2.33 -4.41 -9.04
N SER A 56 -3.46 -4.79 -9.64
CA SER A 56 -3.55 -6.04 -10.38
C SER A 56 -3.02 -5.89 -11.79
N LYS A 57 -2.20 -6.85 -12.23
CA LYS A 57 -1.68 -6.86 -13.61
C LYS A 57 -2.66 -7.44 -14.63
N SER A 58 -3.73 -8.10 -14.18
CA SER A 58 -4.80 -8.56 -15.06
C SER A 58 -5.80 -7.43 -15.32
N HIS A 59 -5.56 -6.64 -16.37
CA HIS A 59 -6.60 -5.95 -17.13
C HIS A 59 -6.31 -6.16 -18.62
#